data_AF-A0A6I6L4S0-F1
#
_entry.id   AF-A0A6I6L4S0-F1
#
_cell.length_a   1.000
_cell.length_b   1.000
_cell.length_c   1.000
_cell.angle_alpha   90.00
_cell.angle_beta   90.00
_cell.angle_gamma   90.00
#
_symmetry.space_group_name_H-M   'P 1'
#
loop_
_entity.id
_entity.type
_entity.pdbx_description
1 polymer ?
#
loop_
_entity_poly.entity_id
_entity_poly.type
_entity_poly.pdbx_seq_one_letter_code
_entity_poly.pdbx_strand_id
1 'polypeptide(L)'
;MGENGLRKRDFLKAAMLGTIGGPVFAQDQDLFGIKVPKALMQFIPAKPLSIATTVEKIIRLEADADRKGLAESPLQRRKGERVFATETSIYQLVLPRLVALIDRSELVDLGLADEAGSLLAELHATQHELPEALLNLSITISLPQPEGRFAHSHLSMAQGVPLPELVKPSEERSETDTNAPLSKSKDFLSLKDEYRRLFHSAAVRSEYRDSTDWHREMMQKSKPRYQSVSDNTGVPWYFIAVCHALESSFNFRAHLHNGDFPLTARTRQVPAGRPTKWLPPSDWESSARDALRLLGFADQKDWSLERTLYRLEAYNGFGYRRYGVASPYLWSFSNHYERGKYIADRKWSATAKSQQCGAAVMLKLLADAGEIDWPE
;
A
#
# COMPACT_ATOMS: atom_id res chain seq x y z
N MET A 1 -46.32 7.64 6.69
CA MET A 1 -47.36 6.60 6.89
C MET A 1 -47.14 5.53 5.83
N GLY A 2 -46.79 4.29 6.11
CA GLY A 2 -46.57 3.55 7.35
C GLY A 2 -46.19 2.12 6.93
N GLU A 3 -45.38 1.49 7.78
CA GLU A 3 -44.76 0.17 7.63
C GLU A 3 -45.74 -0.98 7.35
N ASN A 4 -45.24 -1.98 6.61
CA ASN A 4 -45.23 -3.39 7.03
C ASN A 4 -44.35 -4.13 5.99
N GLY A 5 -43.19 -4.71 6.30
CA GLY A 5 -42.86 -5.46 7.51
C GLY A 5 -42.91 -6.97 7.22
N LEU A 6 -42.13 -7.49 6.26
CA LEU A 6 -41.89 -8.93 6.18
C LEU A 6 -40.87 -9.29 7.27
N ARG A 7 -41.39 -9.94 8.32
CA ARG A 7 -40.70 -10.24 9.56
C ARG A 7 -39.64 -11.33 9.35
N LYS A 8 -38.52 -11.18 10.06
CA LYS A 8 -37.46 -12.18 10.36
C LYS A 8 -37.95 -13.59 10.79
N ARG A 9 -39.26 -13.79 10.98
CA ARG A 9 -39.88 -15.07 11.34
C ARG A 9 -40.28 -15.93 10.15
N ASP A 10 -40.41 -15.37 8.94
CA ASP A 10 -40.73 -16.15 7.73
C ASP A 10 -39.50 -16.89 7.19
N PHE A 11 -38.30 -16.36 7.45
CA PHE A 11 -37.01 -16.99 7.12
C PHE A 11 -36.76 -18.29 7.89
N LEU A 12 -37.34 -18.44 9.09
CA LEU A 12 -37.16 -19.61 9.96
C LEU A 12 -38.17 -20.74 9.70
N LYS A 13 -39.21 -20.50 8.88
CA LYS A 13 -40.18 -21.55 8.51
C LYS A 13 -39.83 -22.30 7.23
N ALA A 14 -38.99 -21.74 6.36
CA ALA A 14 -38.52 -22.43 5.15
C ALA A 14 -37.40 -23.46 5.43
N ALA A 15 -36.77 -23.39 6.61
CA ALA A 15 -35.68 -24.30 6.99
C ALA A 15 -36.16 -25.64 7.61
N MET A 16 -37.47 -25.85 7.81
CA MET A 16 -38.01 -26.99 8.57
C MET A 16 -39.15 -27.76 7.87
N LEU A 17 -39.18 -27.82 6.54
CA LEU A 17 -40.01 -28.78 5.80
C LEU A 17 -39.38 -29.11 4.45
N GLY A 18 -39.06 -30.38 4.23
CA GLY A 18 -38.77 -30.90 2.88
C GLY A 18 -37.65 -31.92 2.77
N THR A 19 -37.63 -32.95 3.62
CA THR A 19 -37.22 -34.26 3.13
C THR A 19 -38.35 -34.83 2.25
N ILE A 20 -37.98 -35.62 1.24
CA ILE A 20 -38.76 -36.54 0.37
C ILE A 20 -38.85 -36.10 -1.12
N GLY A 21 -38.07 -36.80 -1.97
CA GLY A 21 -38.64 -37.44 -3.18
C GLY A 21 -38.23 -36.95 -4.57
N GLY A 22 -37.26 -37.63 -5.21
CA GLY A 22 -37.28 -37.98 -6.66
C GLY A 22 -36.82 -36.94 -7.69
N PRO A 23 -36.30 -37.36 -8.87
CA PRO A 23 -35.18 -36.70 -9.53
C PRO A 23 -35.61 -35.73 -10.63
N VAL A 24 -35.02 -34.53 -10.63
CA VAL A 24 -34.96 -33.67 -11.82
C VAL A 24 -33.49 -33.45 -12.13
N PHE A 25 -33.06 -33.99 -13.27
CA PHE A 25 -31.72 -33.80 -13.82
C PHE A 25 -31.44 -32.31 -14.06
N ALA A 26 -30.69 -31.71 -13.16
CA ALA A 26 -29.94 -30.49 -13.41
C ALA A 26 -28.49 -30.80 -13.00
N GLN A 27 -27.58 -30.82 -13.95
CA GLN A 27 -26.16 -31.03 -13.69
C GLN A 27 -25.65 -29.90 -12.81
N ASP A 28 -25.45 -30.21 -11.53
CA ASP A 28 -24.69 -29.39 -10.60
C ASP A 28 -23.22 -29.36 -11.05
N GLN A 29 -22.59 -28.18 -11.08
CA GLN A 29 -21.15 -28.07 -11.20
C GLN A 29 -20.54 -27.85 -9.81
N ASP A 30 -19.50 -28.63 -9.51
CA ASP A 30 -18.78 -28.57 -8.25
C ASP A 30 -17.91 -27.31 -8.18
N LEU A 31 -18.17 -26.48 -7.16
CA LEU A 31 -17.25 -25.44 -6.72
C LEU A 31 -16.79 -25.83 -5.30
N PHE A 32 -15.57 -26.36 -5.19
CA PHE A 32 -15.01 -26.85 -3.91
C PHE A 32 -15.90 -27.87 -3.16
N GLY A 33 -16.64 -28.72 -3.88
CA GLY A 33 -17.46 -29.80 -3.30
C GLY A 33 -18.80 -29.36 -2.69
N ILE A 34 -19.29 -28.16 -3.01
CA ILE A 34 -20.60 -27.67 -2.55
C ILE A 34 -21.50 -27.38 -3.76
N LYS A 35 -22.70 -27.96 -3.77
CA LYS A 35 -23.72 -27.76 -4.83
C LYS A 35 -24.47 -26.45 -4.64
N VAL A 36 -24.26 -25.49 -5.55
CA VAL A 36 -24.90 -24.16 -5.48
C VAL A 36 -26.04 -24.05 -6.52
N PRO A 37 -27.29 -23.77 -6.09
CA PRO A 37 -28.42 -23.56 -7.01
C PRO A 37 -28.19 -22.41 -7.99
N LYS A 38 -28.52 -22.62 -9.27
CA LYS A 38 -28.30 -21.67 -10.38
C LYS A 38 -28.92 -20.28 -10.16
N ALA A 39 -29.98 -20.20 -9.36
CA ALA A 39 -30.64 -18.94 -8.98
C ALA A 39 -29.78 -18.03 -8.09
N LEU A 40 -28.73 -18.55 -7.45
CA LEU A 40 -27.77 -17.80 -6.64
C LEU A 40 -26.53 -17.34 -7.42
N MET A 41 -26.24 -17.94 -8.57
CA MET A 41 -25.10 -17.57 -9.43
C MET A 41 -25.21 -16.14 -9.97
N GLN A 42 -26.43 -15.63 -10.17
CA GLN A 42 -26.68 -14.27 -10.67
C GLN A 42 -26.39 -13.16 -9.64
N PHE A 43 -26.19 -13.52 -8.37
CA PHE A 43 -25.86 -12.57 -7.29
C PHE A 43 -24.39 -12.64 -6.87
N ILE A 44 -23.58 -13.48 -7.54
CA ILE A 44 -22.13 -13.51 -7.38
C ILE A 44 -21.54 -12.46 -8.33
N PRO A 45 -20.91 -11.38 -7.83
CA PRO A 45 -20.27 -10.40 -8.70
C PRO A 45 -19.19 -11.07 -9.56
N ALA A 46 -19.10 -10.69 -10.84
CA ALA A 46 -18.35 -11.40 -11.86
C ALA A 46 -16.81 -11.30 -11.79
N LYS A 47 -16.24 -10.88 -10.64
CA LYS A 47 -14.90 -11.22 -10.10
C LYS A 47 -14.48 -10.22 -9.02
N PRO A 48 -14.86 -10.41 -7.76
CA PRO A 48 -13.97 -10.02 -6.67
C PRO A 48 -12.72 -10.91 -6.76
N LEU A 49 -11.52 -10.33 -6.69
CA LEU A 49 -10.28 -11.09 -6.55
C LEU A 49 -10.46 -12.05 -5.37
N SER A 50 -10.54 -13.35 -5.65
CA SER A 50 -10.60 -14.34 -4.58
C SER A 50 -9.27 -14.27 -3.88
N ILE A 51 -9.24 -13.66 -2.68
CA ILE A 51 -8.04 -13.60 -1.83
C ILE A 51 -7.42 -14.99 -1.69
N ALA A 52 -8.24 -16.04 -1.65
CA ALA A 52 -7.75 -17.43 -1.65
C ALA A 52 -6.91 -17.74 -2.90
N THR A 53 -7.36 -17.33 -4.09
CA THR A 53 -6.59 -17.47 -5.34
C THR A 53 -5.33 -16.63 -5.32
N THR A 54 -5.35 -15.40 -4.79
CA THR A 54 -4.15 -14.55 -4.66
C THR A 54 -3.13 -15.18 -3.71
N VAL A 55 -3.59 -15.65 -2.54
CA VAL A 55 -2.75 -16.35 -1.56
C VAL A 55 -2.17 -17.62 -2.15
N GLU A 56 -2.96 -18.40 -2.89
CA GLU A 56 -2.49 -19.61 -3.58
C GLU A 56 -1.42 -19.30 -4.63
N LYS A 57 -1.63 -18.27 -5.46
CA LYS A 57 -0.62 -17.78 -6.42
C LYS A 57 0.68 -17.41 -5.69
N ILE A 58 0.61 -16.68 -4.58
CA ILE A 58 1.80 -16.30 -3.79
C ILE A 58 2.51 -17.53 -3.24
N ILE A 59 1.79 -18.47 -2.63
CA ILE A 59 2.38 -19.71 -2.10
C ILE A 59 3.10 -20.47 -3.22
N ARG A 60 2.48 -20.55 -4.40
CA ARG A 60 3.10 -21.19 -5.57
C ARG A 60 4.38 -20.48 -6.00
N LEU A 61 4.37 -19.15 -6.09
CA LEU A 61 5.52 -18.36 -6.49
C LEU A 61 6.68 -18.45 -5.48
N GLU A 62 6.37 -18.41 -4.19
CA GLU A 62 7.34 -18.61 -3.10
C GLU A 62 7.97 -20.01 -3.18
N ALA A 63 7.16 -21.05 -3.35
CA ALA A 63 7.67 -22.41 -3.52
C ALA A 63 8.51 -22.57 -4.79
N ASP A 64 8.24 -21.81 -5.86
CA ASP A 64 9.06 -21.80 -7.06
C ASP A 64 10.39 -21.06 -6.85
N ALA A 65 10.38 -19.94 -6.13
CA ALA A 65 11.58 -19.25 -5.70
C ALA A 65 12.49 -20.17 -4.87
N ASP A 66 11.92 -20.91 -3.92
CA ASP A 66 12.66 -21.86 -3.08
C ASP A 66 13.27 -23.00 -3.90
N ARG A 67 12.51 -23.58 -4.84
CA ARG A 67 13.03 -24.62 -5.76
C ARG A 67 14.19 -24.13 -6.63
N LYS A 68 14.20 -22.84 -6.96
CA LYS A 68 15.25 -22.19 -7.76
C LYS A 68 16.42 -21.69 -6.90
N GLY A 69 16.39 -21.90 -5.58
CA GLY A 69 17.47 -21.52 -4.66
C GLY A 69 17.63 -20.02 -4.47
N LEU A 70 16.56 -19.23 -4.66
CA LEU A 70 16.61 -17.79 -4.42
C LEU A 70 16.79 -17.53 -2.92
N ALA A 71 17.40 -16.38 -2.58
CA ALA A 71 17.57 -15.96 -1.20
C ALA A 71 16.23 -15.95 -0.44
N GLU A 72 16.26 -16.30 0.85
CA GLU A 72 15.05 -16.31 1.67
C GLU A 72 14.41 -14.92 1.74
N SER A 73 13.08 -14.90 1.83
CA SER A 73 12.36 -13.65 2.01
C SER A 73 12.71 -13.07 3.39
N PRO A 74 13.12 -11.78 3.48
CA PRO A 74 13.38 -11.13 4.77
C PRO A 74 12.10 -11.00 5.64
N LEU A 75 10.94 -11.30 5.06
CA LEU A 75 9.62 -11.23 5.70
C LEU A 75 9.12 -12.61 6.17
N GLN A 76 10.02 -13.58 6.37
CA GLN A 76 9.65 -14.90 6.90
C GLN A 76 9.02 -14.77 8.30
N ARG A 77 7.78 -15.28 8.42
CA ARG A 77 7.10 -15.46 9.71
C ARG A 77 7.35 -16.85 10.27
N ARG A 78 7.21 -16.99 11.60
CA ARG A 78 7.46 -18.28 12.29
C ARG A 78 6.42 -19.31 11.85
N LYS A 79 6.87 -20.56 11.65
CA LYS A 79 5.99 -21.69 11.31
C LYS A 79 4.86 -21.83 12.35
N GLY A 80 3.60 -21.84 11.87
CA GLY A 80 2.41 -22.00 12.72
C GLY A 80 1.77 -20.70 13.23
N GLU A 81 2.29 -19.54 12.84
CA GLU A 81 1.69 -18.25 13.16
C GLU A 81 0.34 -18.08 12.44
N ARG A 82 -0.75 -17.96 13.20
CA ARG A 82 -2.10 -17.74 12.65
C ARG A 82 -2.33 -16.25 12.45
N VAL A 83 -2.73 -15.86 11.25
CA VAL A 83 -3.08 -14.47 10.93
C VAL A 83 -4.59 -14.38 10.68
N PHE A 84 -5.26 -13.49 11.40
CA PHE A 84 -6.62 -13.11 11.05
C PHE A 84 -6.54 -12.16 9.85
N ALA A 85 -7.02 -12.63 8.70
CA ALA A 85 -6.99 -11.85 7.47
C ALA A 85 -8.18 -10.89 7.48
N THR A 86 -7.95 -9.66 7.93
CA THR A 86 -8.89 -8.56 7.63
C THR A 86 -8.58 -8.00 6.25
N GLU A 87 -9.51 -7.25 5.66
CA GLU A 87 -9.32 -6.47 4.43
C GLU A 87 -8.02 -5.66 4.46
N THR A 88 -7.75 -5.04 5.62
CA THR A 88 -6.53 -4.27 5.93
C THR A 88 -5.28 -5.15 6.04
N SER A 89 -5.39 -6.32 6.66
CA SER A 89 -4.26 -7.21 6.93
C SER A 89 -3.70 -7.86 5.67
N ILE A 90 -4.53 -8.14 4.67
CA ILE A 90 -4.08 -8.84 3.45
C ILE A 90 -3.17 -7.95 2.63
N TYR A 91 -3.56 -6.69 2.40
CA TYR A 91 -2.73 -5.75 1.65
C TYR A 91 -1.37 -5.54 2.34
N GLN A 92 -1.38 -5.32 3.65
CA GLN A 92 -0.17 -5.14 4.46
C GLN A 92 0.72 -6.38 4.55
N LEU A 93 0.15 -7.58 4.37
CA LEU A 93 0.88 -8.85 4.43
C LEU A 93 1.41 -9.29 3.06
N VAL A 94 0.60 -9.13 2.02
CA VAL A 94 0.88 -9.65 0.69
C VAL A 94 1.85 -8.75 -0.06
N LEU A 95 1.63 -7.43 -0.01
CA LEU A 95 2.39 -6.48 -0.80
C LEU A 95 3.90 -6.55 -0.50
N PRO A 96 4.36 -6.51 0.77
CA PRO A 96 5.78 -6.62 1.08
C PRO A 96 6.42 -7.91 0.54
N ARG A 97 5.66 -9.02 0.51
CA ARG A 97 6.15 -10.32 0.03
C ARG A 97 6.29 -10.37 -1.48
N LEU A 98 5.32 -9.83 -2.22
CA LEU A 98 5.41 -9.73 -3.67
C LEU A 98 6.59 -8.85 -4.08
N VAL A 99 6.79 -7.73 -3.40
CA VAL A 99 7.95 -6.84 -3.64
C VAL A 99 9.26 -7.58 -3.35
N ALA A 100 9.37 -8.27 -2.20
CA ALA A 100 10.55 -9.05 -1.87
C ALA A 100 10.83 -10.15 -2.91
N LEU A 101 9.78 -10.81 -3.41
CA LEU A 101 9.88 -11.83 -4.45
C LEU A 101 10.37 -11.24 -5.78
N ILE A 102 9.86 -10.09 -6.19
CA ILE A 102 10.33 -9.36 -7.39
C ILE A 102 11.83 -9.05 -7.24
N ASP A 103 12.23 -8.41 -6.14
CA ASP A 103 13.62 -8.00 -5.90
C ASP A 103 14.61 -9.16 -5.99
N ARG A 104 14.30 -10.31 -5.35
CA ARG A 104 15.22 -11.45 -5.31
C ARG A 104 15.21 -12.28 -6.60
N SER A 105 14.17 -12.16 -7.42
CA SER A 105 14.05 -12.91 -8.67
C SER A 105 14.54 -12.12 -9.88
N GLU A 106 14.57 -10.79 -9.84
CA GLU A 106 14.91 -9.95 -10.99
C GLU A 106 16.24 -10.31 -11.68
N LEU A 107 17.26 -10.70 -10.92
CA LEU A 107 18.58 -11.07 -11.48
C LEU A 107 18.73 -12.57 -11.78
N VAL A 108 17.81 -13.40 -11.32
CA VAL A 108 17.93 -14.88 -11.37
C VAL A 108 16.90 -15.49 -12.31
N ASP A 109 15.66 -15.01 -12.24
CA ASP A 109 14.53 -15.48 -13.04
C ASP A 109 13.57 -14.30 -13.33
N LEU A 110 13.74 -13.71 -14.52
CA LEU A 110 12.90 -12.62 -14.99
C LEU A 110 11.43 -13.01 -15.14
N GLY A 111 11.14 -14.28 -15.46
CA GLY A 111 9.77 -14.77 -15.60
C GLY A 111 9.04 -14.79 -14.24
N LEU A 112 9.72 -15.27 -13.21
CA LEU A 112 9.21 -15.25 -11.84
C LEU A 112 8.98 -13.81 -11.34
N ALA A 113 9.92 -12.90 -11.66
CA ALA A 113 9.79 -11.47 -11.34
C ALA A 113 8.57 -10.85 -12.06
N ASP A 114 8.32 -11.23 -13.30
CA ASP A 114 7.18 -10.75 -14.09
C ASP A 114 5.83 -11.29 -13.59
N GLU A 115 5.77 -12.56 -13.17
CA GLU A 115 4.58 -13.13 -12.55
C GLU A 115 4.25 -12.45 -11.22
N ALA A 116 5.26 -12.22 -10.38
CA ALA A 116 5.12 -11.51 -9.12
C ALA A 116 4.71 -10.03 -9.34
N GLY A 117 5.32 -9.35 -10.31
CA GLY A 117 4.99 -7.98 -10.70
C GLY A 117 3.56 -7.85 -11.23
N SER A 118 3.11 -8.81 -12.03
CA SER A 118 1.72 -8.86 -12.53
C SER A 118 0.72 -9.04 -11.39
N LEU A 119 1.01 -9.91 -10.43
CA LEU A 119 0.15 -10.13 -9.27
C LEU A 119 0.09 -8.90 -8.35
N LEU A 120 1.20 -8.16 -8.22
CA LEU A 120 1.24 -6.89 -7.50
C LEU A 120 0.37 -5.83 -8.19
N ALA A 121 0.42 -5.73 -9.52
CA ALA A 121 -0.44 -4.82 -10.28
C ALA A 121 -1.93 -5.20 -10.15
N GLU A 122 -2.27 -6.50 -10.17
CA GLU A 122 -3.64 -6.98 -9.89
C GLU A 122 -4.10 -6.57 -8.48
N LEU A 123 -3.23 -6.68 -7.48
CA LEU A 123 -3.54 -6.27 -6.10
C LEU A 123 -3.80 -4.77 -6.01
N HIS A 124 -3.04 -3.93 -6.71
CA HIS A 124 -3.25 -2.48 -6.75
C HIS A 124 -4.58 -2.11 -7.40
N ALA A 125 -4.94 -2.75 -8.52
CA ALA A 125 -6.21 -2.49 -9.21
C ALA A 125 -7.45 -2.81 -8.35
N THR A 126 -7.31 -3.70 -7.36
CA THR A 126 -8.42 -4.21 -6.54
C THR A 126 -8.55 -3.54 -5.17
N GLN A 127 -7.70 -2.55 -4.84
CA GLN A 127 -7.73 -1.79 -3.58
C GLN A 127 -9.07 -1.03 -3.33
N HIS A 128 -9.95 -1.00 -4.33
CA HIS A 128 -11.27 -0.36 -4.29
C HIS A 128 -12.45 -1.34 -4.14
N GLU A 129 -12.22 -2.65 -4.26
CA GLU A 129 -13.27 -3.67 -4.39
C GLU A 129 -13.06 -4.87 -3.46
N LEU A 130 -13.07 -4.66 -2.15
CA LEU A 130 -13.04 -5.77 -1.19
C LEU A 130 -14.46 -5.99 -0.59
N PRO A 131 -15.16 -7.08 -0.97
CA PRO A 131 -16.49 -7.40 -0.42
C PRO A 131 -16.49 -7.63 1.10
N GLU A 132 -17.52 -7.12 1.79
CA GLU A 132 -17.75 -7.30 3.25
C GLU A 132 -17.72 -8.78 3.71
N ALA A 133 -18.02 -9.73 2.81
CA ALA A 133 -17.99 -11.17 3.09
C ALA A 133 -16.59 -11.72 3.46
N LEU A 134 -15.52 -10.96 3.20
CA LEU A 134 -14.13 -11.33 3.46
C LEU A 134 -13.63 -10.94 4.84
N LEU A 135 -14.35 -10.08 5.57
CA LEU A 135 -13.92 -9.50 6.85
C LEU A 135 -13.82 -10.53 8.00
N ASN A 136 -14.25 -11.78 7.78
CA ASN A 136 -14.36 -12.82 8.82
C ASN A 136 -13.58 -14.12 8.51
N LEU A 137 -12.69 -14.15 7.52
CA LEU A 137 -11.91 -15.35 7.19
C LEU A 137 -10.62 -15.43 8.02
N SER A 138 -10.44 -16.53 8.74
CA SER A 138 -9.17 -16.88 9.38
C SER A 138 -8.28 -17.62 8.38
N ILE A 139 -7.16 -17.03 7.95
CA ILE A 139 -6.25 -17.66 6.98
C ILE A 139 -5.04 -18.22 7.73
N THR A 140 -4.83 -19.53 7.61
CA THR A 140 -3.59 -20.16 8.07
C THR A 140 -2.61 -20.19 6.90
N ILE A 141 -1.52 -19.43 6.99
CA ILE A 141 -0.46 -19.44 5.99
C ILE A 141 0.61 -20.43 6.46
N SER A 142 0.63 -21.62 5.86
CA SER A 142 1.69 -22.61 6.04
C SER A 142 2.58 -22.61 4.81
N LEU A 143 3.83 -22.19 4.95
CA LEU A 143 4.81 -22.19 3.87
C LEU A 143 5.76 -23.39 4.01
N PRO A 144 6.20 -23.99 2.89
CA PRO A 144 7.23 -25.02 2.89
C PRO A 144 8.58 -24.46 3.37
N GLN A 145 9.43 -25.33 3.92
CA GLN A 145 10.79 -25.00 4.35
C GLN A 145 11.77 -25.51 3.28
N PRO A 146 12.86 -24.78 2.98
CA PRO A 146 13.99 -25.37 2.27
C PRO A 146 14.74 -26.32 3.22
N GLU A 147 14.80 -27.60 2.87
CA GLU A 147 15.68 -28.54 3.56
C GLU A 147 17.12 -28.30 3.09
N GLY A 148 17.96 -27.63 3.89
CA GLY A 148 19.41 -27.65 3.63
C GLY A 148 20.23 -26.47 4.15
N ARG A 149 20.74 -26.63 5.37
CA ARG A 149 22.05 -26.18 5.91
C ARG A 149 22.76 -25.00 5.21
N PHE A 150 22.69 -23.81 5.82
CA PHE A 150 23.85 -22.91 5.92
C PHE A 150 23.88 -22.21 7.28
N ALA A 151 25.09 -22.09 7.82
CA ALA A 151 25.38 -21.68 9.19
C ALA A 151 24.97 -20.23 9.48
N HIS A 152 24.41 -20.04 10.67
CA HIS A 152 24.12 -18.74 11.25
C HIS A 152 25.39 -17.87 11.32
N SER A 153 25.41 -16.75 10.59
CA SER A 153 26.29 -15.63 10.94
C SER A 153 25.59 -14.82 12.03
N HIS A 154 25.97 -15.10 13.28
CA HIS A 154 25.69 -14.23 14.42
C HIS A 154 26.30 -12.85 14.14
N LEU A 155 25.47 -11.82 13.95
CA LEU A 155 25.92 -10.46 14.23
C LEU A 155 25.96 -10.29 15.76
N SER A 156 27.18 -10.20 16.26
CA SER A 156 27.51 -9.91 17.65
C SER A 156 27.04 -8.50 18.03
N MET A 157 26.19 -8.41 19.05
CA MET A 157 25.87 -7.16 19.73
C MET A 157 27.08 -6.74 20.58
N ALA A 158 27.78 -5.69 20.15
CA ALA A 158 28.76 -4.99 20.98
C ALA A 158 28.07 -3.95 21.87
N GLN A 159 28.68 -3.72 23.02
CA GLN A 159 28.13 -3.12 24.23
C GLN A 159 27.84 -1.61 24.16
N GLY A 160 26.76 -1.21 24.85
CA GLY A 160 26.69 -0.08 25.77
C GLY A 160 27.18 1.29 25.32
N VAL A 161 26.26 2.16 24.90
CA VAL A 161 26.45 3.62 24.87
C VAL A 161 25.34 4.28 25.71
N PRO A 162 25.64 5.23 26.62
CA PRO A 162 24.64 5.79 27.52
C PRO A 162 23.62 6.68 26.78
N LEU A 163 22.37 6.60 27.22
CA LEU A 163 21.28 7.51 26.83
C LEU A 163 21.68 8.97 27.09
N PRO A 164 21.56 9.89 26.11
CA PRO A 164 21.61 11.31 26.41
C PRO A 164 20.34 11.75 27.15
N GLU A 165 20.58 12.61 28.13
CA GLU A 165 19.68 13.15 29.14
C GLU A 165 18.51 13.93 28.52
N LEU A 166 17.32 13.80 29.11
CA LEU A 166 16.11 14.50 28.73
C LEU A 166 16.36 16.02 28.70
N VAL A 167 16.40 16.60 27.50
CA VAL A 167 16.32 18.05 27.33
C VAL A 167 14.91 18.49 27.72
N LYS A 168 14.84 19.36 28.72
CA LYS A 168 13.59 19.97 29.22
C LYS A 168 12.91 20.77 28.11
N PRO A 169 11.57 20.72 27.97
CA PRO A 169 10.86 21.59 27.04
C PRO A 169 10.85 23.02 27.61
N SER A 170 11.50 23.95 26.92
CA SER A 170 11.28 25.38 27.12
C SER A 170 10.95 26.03 25.78
N GLU A 171 9.64 26.14 25.53
CA GLU A 171 8.99 27.30 24.92
C GLU A 171 7.48 27.08 25.03
N GLU A 172 6.78 28.07 25.59
CA GLU A 172 5.32 28.09 25.80
C GLU A 172 4.59 27.95 24.45
N ARG A 173 4.18 26.72 24.09
CA ARG A 173 3.20 26.49 23.02
C ARG A 173 1.81 26.71 23.57
N SER A 174 1.09 27.71 23.06
CA SER A 174 -0.32 27.87 23.33
C SER A 174 -1.09 26.61 22.89
N GLU A 175 -1.79 25.96 23.83
CA GLU A 175 -2.62 24.76 23.60
C GLU A 175 -3.76 24.96 22.57
N THR A 176 -3.94 26.17 22.06
CA THR A 176 -5.02 26.56 21.14
C THR A 176 -4.83 26.12 19.69
N ASP A 177 -3.64 25.70 19.26
CA ASP A 177 -3.36 25.42 17.84
C ASP A 177 -3.53 23.94 17.44
N THR A 178 -3.32 22.98 18.36
CA THR A 178 -3.29 21.54 18.03
C THR A 178 -4.59 21.00 17.42
N ASN A 179 -5.74 21.59 17.73
CA ASN A 179 -7.06 21.18 17.24
C ASN A 179 -7.71 22.13 16.21
N ALA A 180 -6.96 23.06 15.62
CA ALA A 180 -7.52 23.92 14.58
C ALA A 180 -8.07 23.11 13.39
N PRO A 181 -9.27 23.45 12.87
CA PRO A 181 -9.93 22.68 11.81
C PRO A 181 -9.12 22.71 10.51
N LEU A 182 -9.25 21.63 9.72
CA LEU A 182 -8.56 21.55 8.43
C LEU A 182 -9.11 22.58 7.44
N SER A 183 -8.21 23.33 6.83
CA SER A 183 -8.49 24.32 5.81
C SER A 183 -9.02 23.66 4.54
N LYS A 184 -10.02 24.32 3.93
CA LYS A 184 -10.55 23.95 2.61
C LYS A 184 -9.78 24.63 1.46
N SER A 185 -8.78 25.45 1.79
CA SER A 185 -7.93 26.12 0.80
C SER A 185 -7.09 25.11 0.01
N LYS A 186 -6.60 25.56 -1.15
CA LYS A 186 -5.61 24.87 -1.99
C LYS A 186 -4.35 25.71 -2.20
N ASP A 187 -4.35 26.91 -1.63
CA ASP A 187 -3.23 27.83 -1.71
C ASP A 187 -2.17 27.46 -0.66
N PHE A 188 -0.90 27.50 -1.05
CA PHE A 188 0.19 27.11 -0.17
C PHE A 188 0.29 27.99 1.08
N LEU A 189 0.16 29.31 0.95
CA LEU A 189 0.32 30.22 2.10
C LEU A 189 -0.75 29.94 3.15
N SER A 190 -1.96 29.59 2.70
CA SER A 190 -3.06 29.21 3.58
C SER A 190 -2.89 27.85 4.27
N LEU A 191 -2.01 26.98 3.74
CA LEU A 191 -1.83 25.61 4.21
C LEU A 191 -0.50 25.39 4.95
N LYS A 192 0.46 26.31 4.82
CA LYS A 192 1.83 26.18 5.35
C LYS A 192 1.84 25.80 6.83
N ASP A 193 1.19 26.59 7.67
CA ASP A 193 1.22 26.37 9.12
C ASP A 193 0.45 25.11 9.53
N GLU A 194 -0.61 24.76 8.79
CA GLU A 194 -1.34 23.52 9.01
C GLU A 194 -0.46 22.29 8.71
N TYR A 195 0.28 22.29 7.59
CA TYR A 195 1.21 21.20 7.28
C TYR A 195 2.28 21.04 8.35
N ARG A 196 2.91 22.16 8.77
CA ARG A 196 3.91 22.15 9.84
C ARG A 196 3.34 21.55 11.13
N ARG A 197 2.16 22.04 11.53
CA ARG A 197 1.47 21.58 12.74
C ARG A 197 1.19 20.08 12.68
N LEU A 198 0.50 19.62 11.63
CA LEU A 198 0.13 18.21 11.46
C LEU A 198 1.35 17.30 11.39
N PHE A 199 2.43 17.73 10.73
CA PHE A 199 3.64 16.91 10.63
C PHE A 199 4.32 16.72 11.99
N HIS A 200 4.45 17.80 12.79
CA HIS A 200 5.05 17.71 14.11
C HIS A 200 4.19 16.95 15.12
N SER A 201 2.86 17.03 15.02
CA SER A 201 1.94 16.28 15.89
C SER A 201 1.60 14.87 15.39
N ALA A 202 2.10 14.47 14.22
CA ALA A 202 1.84 13.16 13.65
C ALA A 202 2.48 12.08 14.51
N ALA A 203 1.64 11.16 14.99
CA ALA A 203 2.02 9.94 15.67
C ALA A 203 1.56 8.74 14.85
N VAL A 204 2.50 7.84 14.54
CA VAL A 204 2.20 6.57 13.86
C VAL A 204 1.41 5.68 14.81
N ARG A 205 0.29 5.14 14.35
CA ARG A 205 -0.52 4.21 15.14
C ARG A 205 0.19 2.87 15.27
N SER A 206 0.24 2.33 16.48
CA SER A 206 1.04 1.14 16.81
C SER A 206 0.70 -0.09 15.96
N GLU A 207 -0.56 -0.26 15.57
CA GLU A 207 -1.04 -1.37 14.75
C GLU A 207 -0.49 -1.37 13.32
N TYR A 208 0.09 -0.26 12.86
CA TYR A 208 0.70 -0.15 11.54
C TYR A 208 2.23 -0.16 11.58
N ARG A 209 2.85 -0.35 12.76
CA ARG A 209 4.29 -0.20 12.96
C ARG A 209 5.13 -1.07 12.03
N ASP A 210 4.82 -2.37 11.94
CA ASP A 210 5.51 -3.30 11.03
C ASP A 210 5.46 -2.82 9.57
N SER A 211 4.29 -2.35 9.13
CA SER A 211 4.12 -1.84 7.77
C SER A 211 4.92 -0.56 7.57
N THR A 212 4.87 0.39 8.51
CA THR A 212 5.62 1.65 8.40
C THR A 212 7.14 1.43 8.45
N ASP A 213 7.62 0.53 9.31
CA ASP A 213 9.04 0.21 9.42
C ASP A 213 9.54 -0.44 8.13
N TRP A 214 8.76 -1.35 7.52
CA TRP A 214 9.05 -1.89 6.19
C TRP A 214 9.17 -0.81 5.10
N HIS A 215 8.28 0.18 5.09
CA HIS A 215 8.37 1.29 4.12
C HIS A 215 9.67 2.08 4.29
N ARG A 216 10.06 2.40 5.54
CA ARG A 216 11.32 3.08 5.82
C ARG A 216 12.53 2.26 5.34
N GLU A 217 12.56 0.96 5.66
CA GLU A 217 13.62 0.06 5.23
C GLU A 217 13.75 0.01 3.70
N MET A 218 12.64 -0.09 2.97
CA MET A 218 12.64 -0.08 1.51
C MET A 218 13.15 1.23 0.92
N MET A 219 12.76 2.37 1.51
CA MET A 219 13.26 3.68 1.11
C MET A 219 14.78 3.79 1.33
N GLN A 220 15.29 3.31 2.46
CA GLN A 220 16.72 3.32 2.77
C GLN A 220 17.52 2.37 1.87
N LYS A 221 17.06 1.12 1.72
CA LYS A 221 17.68 0.12 0.83
C LYS A 221 17.85 0.66 -0.60
N SER A 222 16.85 1.41 -1.07
CA SER A 222 16.80 1.89 -2.45
C SER A 222 17.30 3.33 -2.62
N LYS A 223 17.76 3.97 -1.54
CA LYS A 223 18.26 5.36 -1.52
C LYS A 223 19.26 5.67 -2.63
N PRO A 224 20.25 4.82 -2.96
CA PRO A 224 21.18 5.10 -4.05
C PRO A 224 20.49 5.32 -5.42
N ARG A 225 19.42 4.56 -5.72
CA ARG A 225 18.67 4.73 -6.97
C ARG A 225 17.89 6.04 -6.99
N TYR A 226 17.27 6.39 -5.87
CA TYR A 226 16.58 7.68 -5.72
C TYR A 226 17.55 8.85 -5.81
N GLN A 227 18.74 8.71 -5.23
CA GLN A 227 19.78 9.75 -5.30
C GLN A 227 20.23 9.98 -6.74
N SER A 228 20.42 8.93 -7.54
CA SER A 228 20.73 9.07 -8.97
C SER A 228 19.68 9.90 -9.72
N VAL A 229 18.38 9.69 -9.45
CA VAL A 229 17.32 10.51 -10.05
C VAL A 229 17.31 11.93 -9.48
N SER A 230 17.54 12.09 -8.18
CA SER A 230 17.66 13.39 -7.49
C SER A 230 18.74 14.24 -8.12
N ASP A 231 19.94 13.69 -8.34
CA ASP A 231 21.09 14.40 -8.91
C ASP A 231 20.81 14.91 -10.34
N ASN A 232 19.91 14.25 -11.07
CA ASN A 232 19.55 14.60 -12.45
C ASN A 232 18.31 15.51 -12.57
N THR A 233 17.61 15.76 -11.46
CA THR A 233 16.32 16.48 -11.47
C THR A 233 16.21 17.59 -10.43
N GLY A 234 17.10 17.62 -9.43
CA GLY A 234 17.01 18.53 -8.29
C GLY A 234 15.88 18.20 -7.31
N VAL A 235 15.15 17.09 -7.51
CA VAL A 235 14.08 16.63 -6.61
C VAL A 235 14.69 15.79 -5.49
N PRO A 236 14.47 16.10 -4.20
CA PRO A 236 15.05 15.34 -3.11
C PRO A 236 14.70 13.87 -3.15
N TRP A 237 15.69 13.02 -2.87
CA TRP A 237 15.54 11.56 -2.91
C TRP A 237 14.35 11.06 -2.08
N TYR A 238 14.07 11.68 -0.93
CA TYR A 238 12.97 11.29 -0.05
C TYR A 238 11.59 11.56 -0.66
N PHE A 239 11.44 12.62 -1.46
CA PHE A 239 10.19 12.89 -2.17
C PHE A 239 9.96 11.83 -3.25
N ILE A 240 11.02 11.50 -4.01
CA ILE A 240 10.97 10.46 -5.06
C ILE A 240 10.61 9.10 -4.44
N ALA A 241 11.26 8.75 -3.32
CA ALA A 241 11.05 7.48 -2.62
C ALA A 241 9.60 7.32 -2.16
N VAL A 242 9.00 8.38 -1.62
CA VAL A 242 7.63 8.36 -1.11
C VAL A 242 6.60 8.31 -2.24
N CYS A 243 6.82 9.04 -3.35
CA CYS A 243 6.01 8.86 -4.56
C CYS A 243 6.13 7.41 -5.08
N HIS A 244 7.33 6.85 -5.14
CA HIS A 244 7.53 5.48 -5.60
C HIS A 244 6.81 4.44 -4.71
N ALA A 245 6.79 4.66 -3.41
CA ALA A 245 6.05 3.83 -2.46
C ALA A 245 4.54 3.81 -2.78
N LEU A 246 3.95 4.98 -3.01
CA LEU A 246 2.52 5.14 -3.21
C LEU A 246 2.05 4.74 -4.62
N GLU A 247 2.86 5.01 -5.64
CA GLU A 247 2.49 4.72 -7.03
C GLU A 247 2.74 3.26 -7.42
N SER A 248 3.76 2.60 -6.87
CA SER A 248 4.10 1.23 -7.30
C SER A 248 4.65 0.32 -6.19
N SER A 249 4.51 0.70 -4.91
CA SER A 249 4.98 -0.12 -3.78
C SER A 249 6.45 -0.50 -3.89
N PHE A 250 7.27 0.43 -4.37
CA PHE A 250 8.71 0.24 -4.61
C PHE A 250 9.06 -0.73 -5.76
N ASN A 251 8.09 -1.09 -6.61
CA ASN A 251 8.36 -1.92 -7.77
C ASN A 251 9.13 -1.12 -8.84
N PHE A 252 10.45 -1.32 -8.89
CA PHE A 252 11.34 -0.73 -9.89
C PHE A 252 11.11 -1.24 -11.32
N ARG A 253 10.15 -2.15 -11.53
CA ARG A 253 9.71 -2.62 -12.85
C ARG A 253 8.45 -1.91 -13.34
N ALA A 254 7.95 -0.93 -12.60
CA ALA A 254 6.76 -0.14 -12.91
C ALA A 254 7.10 1.35 -13.11
N HIS A 255 6.23 2.06 -13.84
CA HIS A 255 6.38 3.49 -14.07
C HIS A 255 6.12 4.31 -12.79
N LEU A 256 6.98 5.29 -12.49
CA LEU A 256 6.75 6.21 -11.36
C LEU A 256 5.50 7.08 -11.57
N HIS A 257 5.07 7.31 -12.81
CA HIS A 257 3.92 8.16 -13.13
C HIS A 257 2.64 7.73 -12.41
N ASN A 258 2.33 6.43 -12.45
CA ASN A 258 1.03 5.87 -12.07
C ASN A 258 1.07 4.36 -11.78
N GLY A 259 2.25 3.79 -11.60
CA GLY A 259 2.42 2.38 -11.28
C GLY A 259 2.23 1.41 -12.45
N ASP A 260 2.09 1.87 -13.68
CA ASP A 260 1.92 0.96 -14.82
C ASP A 260 3.13 0.02 -14.96
N PHE A 261 2.85 -1.28 -14.96
CA PHE A 261 3.80 -2.37 -15.14
C PHE A 261 3.45 -3.16 -16.41
N PRO A 262 4.40 -3.65 -17.23
CA PRO A 262 5.85 -3.54 -17.08
C PRO A 262 6.45 -2.30 -17.77
N LEU A 263 7.67 -1.90 -17.38
CA LEU A 263 8.46 -0.84 -18.02
C LEU A 263 8.82 -1.11 -19.50
N THR A 264 8.66 -2.34 -19.99
CA THR A 264 8.81 -2.65 -21.42
C THR A 264 7.70 -2.05 -22.27
N ALA A 265 6.59 -1.65 -21.65
CA ALA A 265 5.52 -0.86 -22.26
C ALA A 265 5.62 0.61 -21.85
N ARG A 266 4.83 1.47 -22.48
CA ARG A 266 4.55 2.82 -21.98
C ARG A 266 3.35 2.79 -21.04
N THR A 267 3.16 3.87 -20.28
CA THR A 267 1.96 4.06 -19.48
C THR A 267 0.70 3.96 -20.34
N ARG A 268 -0.29 3.23 -19.81
CA ARG A 268 -1.63 3.05 -20.36
C ARG A 268 -2.63 3.90 -19.57
N GLN A 269 -2.43 4.00 -18.26
CA GLN A 269 -3.18 4.87 -17.38
C GLN A 269 -2.72 6.32 -17.53
N VAL A 270 -3.52 7.27 -17.04
CA VAL A 270 -3.20 8.69 -17.12
C VAL A 270 -1.99 8.99 -16.22
N PRO A 271 -0.98 9.75 -16.68
CA PRO A 271 -0.80 10.26 -18.04
C PRO A 271 -0.36 9.15 -19.02
N ALA A 272 -1.17 8.89 -20.06
CA ALA A 272 -0.93 7.79 -21.00
C ALA A 272 0.16 8.11 -22.03
N GLY A 273 0.81 7.07 -22.56
CA GLY A 273 1.81 7.16 -23.62
C GLY A 273 3.17 7.69 -23.16
N ARG A 274 3.48 7.60 -21.86
CA ARG A 274 4.72 8.05 -21.25
C ARG A 274 5.70 6.90 -20.98
N PRO A 275 7.01 7.17 -21.01
CA PRO A 275 7.66 8.38 -21.55
C PRO A 275 7.45 8.55 -23.06
N THR A 276 7.51 9.80 -23.54
CA THR A 276 7.23 10.11 -24.96
C THR A 276 8.31 9.56 -25.91
N LYS A 277 9.56 9.54 -25.43
CA LYS A 277 10.68 8.82 -26.03
C LYS A 277 10.98 7.61 -25.15
N TRP A 278 10.70 6.42 -25.67
CA TRP A 278 10.84 5.16 -24.95
C TRP A 278 11.65 4.18 -25.80
N LEU A 279 12.93 4.52 -25.93
CA LEU A 279 13.95 3.67 -26.53
C LEU A 279 14.84 3.14 -25.40
N PRO A 280 15.46 1.97 -25.55
CA PRO A 280 16.33 1.41 -24.53
C PRO A 280 17.40 2.40 -24.03
N PRO A 281 17.71 2.40 -22.71
CA PRO A 281 17.12 1.54 -21.70
C PRO A 281 15.70 1.99 -21.29
N SER A 282 14.74 1.07 -21.34
CA SER A 282 13.39 1.24 -20.76
C SER A 282 13.46 0.97 -19.26
N ASP A 283 14.21 1.80 -18.54
CA ASP A 283 14.52 1.64 -17.13
C ASP A 283 13.69 2.57 -16.23
N TRP A 284 13.72 2.27 -14.93
CA TRP A 284 12.93 3.01 -13.95
C TRP A 284 13.40 4.45 -13.84
N GLU A 285 14.70 4.69 -13.86
CA GLU A 285 15.31 6.02 -13.73
C GLU A 285 14.88 6.94 -14.86
N SER A 286 14.80 6.44 -16.10
CA SER A 286 14.32 7.19 -17.26
C SER A 286 12.82 7.49 -17.16
N SER A 287 12.03 6.52 -16.68
CA SER A 287 10.61 6.73 -16.38
C SER A 287 10.40 7.79 -15.29
N ALA A 288 11.13 7.69 -14.18
CA ALA A 288 11.07 8.62 -13.06
C ALA A 288 11.44 10.05 -13.45
N ARG A 289 12.51 10.23 -14.23
CA ARG A 289 12.90 11.56 -14.75
C ARG A 289 11.84 12.16 -15.66
N ASP A 290 11.18 11.37 -16.50
CA ASP A 290 10.05 11.85 -17.33
C ASP A 290 8.85 12.26 -16.45
N ALA A 291 8.50 11.46 -15.44
CA ALA A 291 7.40 11.74 -14.51
C ALA A 291 7.63 13.07 -13.76
N LEU A 292 8.79 13.23 -13.12
CA LEU A 292 9.12 14.40 -12.31
C LEU A 292 9.15 15.69 -13.13
N ARG A 293 9.57 15.62 -14.40
CA ARG A 293 9.54 16.76 -15.33
C ARG A 293 8.11 17.08 -15.78
N LEU A 294 7.33 16.06 -16.16
CA LEU A 294 5.95 16.23 -16.59
C LEU A 294 5.09 16.88 -15.50
N LEU A 295 5.31 16.50 -14.24
CA LEU A 295 4.59 17.01 -13.09
C LEU A 295 5.12 18.36 -12.58
N GLY A 296 6.19 18.89 -13.19
CA GLY A 296 6.75 20.21 -12.86
C GLY A 296 7.56 20.24 -11.55
N PHE A 297 7.99 19.08 -11.05
CA PHE A 297 8.80 18.99 -9.83
C PHE A 297 10.29 19.12 -10.08
N ALA A 298 10.76 18.76 -11.28
CA ALA A 298 12.15 18.97 -11.66
C ALA A 298 12.54 20.46 -11.53
N ASP A 299 13.76 20.70 -11.06
CA ASP A 299 14.42 22.00 -10.90
C ASP A 299 13.78 22.96 -9.88
N GLN A 300 12.76 22.51 -9.15
CA GLN A 300 12.18 23.26 -8.03
C GLN A 300 13.21 23.47 -6.91
N LYS A 301 13.19 24.66 -6.28
CA LYS A 301 14.22 25.07 -5.30
C LYS A 301 13.78 24.89 -3.84
N ASP A 302 12.63 25.44 -3.48
CA ASP A 302 12.09 25.35 -2.12
C ASP A 302 11.62 23.92 -1.86
N TRP A 303 12.32 23.16 -1.03
CA TRP A 303 11.93 21.82 -0.56
C TRP A 303 11.77 21.78 0.96
N SER A 304 11.41 22.92 1.55
CA SER A 304 11.02 23.00 2.96
C SER A 304 9.96 21.95 3.28
N LEU A 305 9.84 21.57 4.56
CA LEU A 305 8.89 20.57 5.04
C LEU A 305 7.47 20.82 4.50
N GLU A 306 6.98 22.05 4.64
CA GLU A 306 5.62 22.43 4.26
C GLU A 306 5.45 22.41 2.75
N ARG A 307 6.48 22.83 2.00
CA ARG A 307 6.43 22.81 0.54
C ARG A 307 6.44 21.38 0.00
N THR A 308 7.23 20.50 0.62
CA THR A 308 7.27 19.07 0.28
C THR A 308 5.89 18.44 0.49
N LEU A 309 5.25 18.67 1.65
CA LEU A 309 3.90 18.17 1.93
C LEU A 309 2.85 18.74 0.98
N TYR A 310 2.93 20.03 0.65
CA TYR A 310 2.06 20.65 -0.35
C TYR A 310 2.19 19.99 -1.73
N ARG A 311 3.43 19.71 -2.19
CA ARG A 311 3.67 19.05 -3.47
C ARG A 311 3.19 17.61 -3.49
N LEU A 312 3.36 16.87 -2.39
CA LEU A 312 2.83 15.51 -2.26
C LEU A 312 1.29 15.50 -2.31
N GLU A 313 0.64 16.45 -1.65
CA GLU A 313 -0.81 16.58 -1.77
C GLU A 313 -1.24 17.00 -3.17
N ALA A 314 -0.48 17.88 -3.83
CA ALA A 314 -0.73 18.27 -5.21
C ALA A 314 -0.56 17.10 -6.19
N TYR A 315 0.42 16.21 -5.95
CA TYR A 315 0.65 14.99 -6.72
C TYR A 315 -0.62 14.14 -6.78
N ASN A 316 -1.24 13.88 -5.63
CA ASN A 316 -2.48 13.13 -5.53
C ASN A 316 -3.74 13.96 -5.88
N GLY A 317 -3.72 15.25 -5.54
CA GLY A 317 -4.81 16.22 -5.69
C GLY A 317 -5.49 16.61 -4.36
N PHE A 318 -5.92 17.88 -4.29
CA PHE A 318 -6.55 18.52 -3.13
C PHE A 318 -8.04 18.17 -2.92
N GLY A 319 -8.52 17.03 -3.43
CA GLY A 319 -9.94 16.68 -3.40
C GLY A 319 -10.51 16.57 -1.98
N TYR A 320 -9.70 16.13 -1.04
CA TYR A 320 -10.07 15.87 0.36
C TYR A 320 -10.38 17.15 1.15
N ARG A 321 -9.74 18.27 0.78
CA ARG A 321 -9.88 19.57 1.44
C ARG A 321 -11.34 20.04 1.54
N ARG A 322 -12.16 19.79 0.52
CA ARG A 322 -13.58 20.17 0.51
C ARG A 322 -14.40 19.52 1.63
N TYR A 323 -13.96 18.35 2.11
CA TYR A 323 -14.61 17.57 3.15
C TYR A 323 -14.03 17.84 4.54
N GLY A 324 -12.97 18.66 4.65
CA GLY A 324 -12.28 18.87 5.93
C GLY A 324 -11.66 17.57 6.48
N VAL A 325 -11.26 16.66 5.59
CA VAL A 325 -10.63 15.38 5.95
C VAL A 325 -9.16 15.44 5.57
N ALA A 326 -8.29 14.97 6.46
CA ALA A 326 -6.87 14.84 6.20
C ALA A 326 -6.67 13.86 5.04
N SER A 327 -5.91 14.25 4.01
CA SER A 327 -5.70 13.38 2.86
C SER A 327 -5.08 12.05 3.30
N PRO A 328 -5.70 10.87 3.03
CA PRO A 328 -5.09 9.58 3.30
C PRO A 328 -3.76 9.40 2.57
N TYR A 329 -3.58 10.04 1.41
CA TYR A 329 -2.32 10.02 0.66
C TYR A 329 -1.16 10.60 1.49
N LEU A 330 -1.44 11.55 2.39
CA LEU A 330 -0.43 12.10 3.31
C LEU A 330 -0.45 11.40 4.66
N TRP A 331 -1.63 11.25 5.28
CA TRP A 331 -1.76 11.05 6.73
C TRP A 331 -2.25 9.67 7.13
N SER A 332 -2.54 8.77 6.17
CA SER A 332 -2.94 7.40 6.50
C SER A 332 -1.88 6.71 7.38
N PHE A 333 -2.35 5.95 8.37
CA PHE A 333 -1.59 5.31 9.46
C PHE A 333 -1.14 6.22 10.61
N SER A 334 -1.43 7.52 10.56
CA SER A 334 -1.25 8.43 11.70
C SER A 334 -2.53 8.64 12.52
N ASN A 335 -2.40 9.25 13.69
CA ASN A 335 -3.49 9.82 14.48
C ASN A 335 -4.33 10.89 13.74
N HIS A 336 -3.83 11.48 12.64
CA HIS A 336 -4.54 12.52 11.89
C HIS A 336 -5.54 11.96 10.84
N TYR A 337 -5.56 10.65 10.59
CA TYR A 337 -6.48 10.02 9.65
C TYR A 337 -7.17 8.79 10.24
N GLU A 338 -8.49 8.73 10.09
CA GLU A 338 -9.31 7.60 10.55
C GLU A 338 -10.12 6.94 9.41
N ARG A 339 -10.75 7.76 8.55
CA ARG A 339 -11.56 7.32 7.41
C ARG A 339 -11.87 8.50 6.48
N GLY A 340 -12.44 8.17 5.31
CA GLY A 340 -12.83 9.13 4.29
C GLY A 340 -11.88 9.06 3.10
N LYS A 341 -12.30 8.39 2.02
CA LYS A 341 -11.51 8.34 0.79
C LYS A 341 -12.31 8.41 -0.49
N TYR A 342 -11.64 8.84 -1.56
CA TYR A 342 -12.13 8.58 -2.91
C TYR A 342 -11.92 7.09 -3.22
N ILE A 343 -13.00 6.39 -3.54
CA ILE A 343 -12.98 4.96 -3.89
C ILE A 343 -12.98 4.73 -5.41
N ALA A 344 -13.21 5.78 -6.18
CA ALA A 344 -13.00 5.85 -7.62
C ALA A 344 -12.99 7.33 -8.01
N ASP A 345 -12.73 7.61 -9.28
CA ASP A 345 -12.82 8.96 -9.83
C ASP A 345 -14.13 9.65 -9.44
N ARG A 346 -13.97 10.75 -8.69
CA ARG A 346 -15.06 11.60 -8.17
C ARG A 346 -16.05 10.88 -7.24
N LYS A 347 -15.82 9.62 -6.85
CA LYS A 347 -16.65 8.86 -5.91
C LYS A 347 -16.06 8.92 -4.50
N TRP A 348 -16.56 9.87 -3.70
CA TRP A 348 -16.21 9.99 -2.29
C TRP A 348 -16.98 9.00 -1.42
N SER A 349 -16.29 8.38 -0.47
CA SER A 349 -16.88 7.61 0.63
C SER A 349 -16.39 8.16 1.96
N ALA A 350 -17.31 8.56 2.83
CA ALA A 350 -16.99 9.04 4.17
C ALA A 350 -16.55 7.93 5.14
N THR A 351 -16.82 6.66 4.81
CA THR A 351 -16.57 5.52 5.70
C THR A 351 -15.39 4.66 5.29
N ALA A 352 -15.00 4.70 4.02
CA ALA A 352 -13.90 3.91 3.50
C ALA A 352 -12.55 4.32 4.14
N LYS A 353 -11.69 3.34 4.37
CA LYS A 353 -10.35 3.53 4.96
C LYS A 353 -9.26 3.30 3.93
N SER A 354 -8.13 4.00 4.12
CA SER A 354 -6.94 3.75 3.31
C SER A 354 -6.16 2.59 3.91
N GLN A 355 -5.60 1.76 3.04
CA GLN A 355 -4.77 0.60 3.40
C GLN A 355 -3.29 0.81 3.08
N GLN A 356 -2.96 2.00 2.57
CA GLN A 356 -1.60 2.41 2.25
C GLN A 356 -1.07 3.33 3.34
N CYS A 357 0.22 3.23 3.61
CA CYS A 357 0.92 4.16 4.47
C CYS A 357 0.96 5.54 3.78
N GLY A 358 0.67 6.61 4.52
CA GLY A 358 0.66 7.96 3.97
C GLY A 358 2.06 8.53 3.76
N ALA A 359 2.20 9.41 2.77
CA ALA A 359 3.46 10.07 2.42
C ALA A 359 4.08 10.85 3.59
N ALA A 360 3.28 11.61 4.33
CA ALA A 360 3.75 12.38 5.47
C ALA A 360 4.19 11.45 6.61
N VAL A 361 3.53 10.29 6.77
CA VAL A 361 3.94 9.25 7.73
C VAL A 361 5.31 8.67 7.36
N MET A 362 5.52 8.33 6.08
CA MET A 362 6.82 7.86 5.61
C MET A 362 7.93 8.90 5.84
N LEU A 363 7.68 10.17 5.51
CA LEU A 363 8.62 11.27 5.76
C LEU A 363 8.89 11.47 7.25
N LYS A 364 7.87 11.32 8.11
CA LYS A 364 8.01 11.42 9.57
C LYS A 364 8.97 10.37 10.11
N LEU A 365 8.89 9.13 9.62
CA LEU A 365 9.80 8.05 10.02
C LEU A 365 11.25 8.35 9.65
N LEU A 366 11.48 8.87 8.44
CA LEU A 366 12.81 9.26 7.99
C LEU A 366 13.34 10.45 8.82
N ALA A 367 12.50 11.46 9.07
CA ALA A 367 12.86 12.62 9.88
C ALA A 367 13.18 12.24 11.34
N ASP A 368 12.36 11.39 11.97
CA ASP A 368 12.58 10.92 13.34
C ASP A 368 13.85 10.06 13.48
N ALA A 369 14.25 9.39 12.40
CA ALA A 369 15.50 8.65 12.33
C ALA A 369 16.72 9.54 11.99
N GLY A 370 16.54 10.85 11.78
CA GLY A 370 17.61 11.77 11.38
C GLY A 370 18.12 11.53 9.95
N GLU A 371 17.30 10.97 9.07
CA GLU A 371 17.67 10.61 7.70
C GLU A 371 17.29 11.69 6.67
N ILE A 372 16.54 12.72 7.09
CA ILE A 372 16.17 13.89 6.30
C ILE A 372 16.58 15.15 7.07
N ASP A 373 17.34 16.00 6.40
CA ASP A 373 17.51 17.40 6.77
C ASP A 373 16.63 18.25 5.86
N TRP A 374 15.70 19.00 6.45
CA TRP A 374 14.84 19.89 5.69
C TRP A 374 15.65 21.12 5.27
N PRO A 375 15.71 21.46 3.98
CA PRO A 375 16.33 22.71 3.55
C PRO A 375 15.52 23.92 4.07
N GLU A 376 16.24 24.98 4.44
CA GLU A 376 15.67 26.26 4.91
C GLU A 376 14.87 27.01 3.85
#